data_AF-A0A7J0GJW5-F1
#
_entry.id   AF-A0A7J0GJW5-F1
#
_cell.length_a   1.000
_cell.length_b   1.000
_cell.length_c   1.000
_cell.angle_alpha   90.00
_cell.angle_beta   90.00
_cell.angle_gamma   90.00
#
_symmetry.space_group_name_H-M   'P 1'
#
loop_
_entity.id
_entity.type
_entity.pdbx_description
1 polymer ?
#
loop_
_entity_poly.entity_id
_entity_poly.type
_entity_poly.pdbx_seq_one_letter_code
_entity_poly.pdbx_strand_id
1 'polypeptide(L)'
;MASNGVWQGDNPLDYAFPLLIVQITLVLVLSRFLAFLLKPLRQPKVVAEIVGGILLGPSALGRNEEYLHRIFPSWSTPILESVASIGLLFFLFLVGLELDLSSIRRALAITAAGISLPFVCSIGVAFVLRKTMDGADDVGYGQYLVFMGVALSIKAFPVLARILEELKLLTTSVGETAMAAAAFIDVVAWVLLALTVALAGHGGNGPHQSPLVSLWVLLSGVAFVAFMMLAIRPVIARIARRCSPEHDSIDEGLICLTLAGVLVSGFVTDFIGIHSIFGAFVFGLTIPKGDFARHLIERIEEFVSGLLLPLYFASSDMKTNVGKIKGAEAWGLLAMVVGTACAGKMLGTFVVAMACKIPAITLGVLMNTKGLVELIVLNIGKEKKFSCDFLSRVDRVLYSSVVYPHNYGFVPRTLCEDNDPIDVLVIMQEPVLPGCFLRAKAIGLMPMIDQGEKDDKIIAVCADDPEYRHCNDIKDLPPHRLAEIRRFFEDCILGKIVGLNLIVHFASTMKESLCGLHSGELEAVVCLPHMLGGGDADI
;
A
#
# COMPACT_ATOMS: atom_id res chain seq x y z
N MET A 1 4.88 -15.06 -20.81
CA MET A 1 4.49 -13.64 -20.92
C MET A 1 3.51 -13.39 -22.07
N ALA A 2 3.71 -13.99 -23.24
CA ALA A 2 2.78 -13.90 -24.37
C ALA A 2 2.12 -15.26 -24.65
N SER A 3 0.89 -15.22 -25.18
CA SER A 3 0.11 -16.39 -25.64
C SER A 3 0.56 -16.79 -27.05
N ASN A 4 0.49 -18.09 -27.39
CA ASN A 4 0.71 -18.54 -28.77
C ASN A 4 -0.52 -18.32 -29.67
N GLY A 5 -1.62 -17.80 -29.10
CA GLY A 5 -2.82 -17.36 -29.79
C GLY A 5 -4.00 -18.33 -29.64
N VAL A 6 -5.21 -17.79 -29.70
CA VAL A 6 -6.48 -18.52 -29.53
C VAL A 6 -6.61 -19.70 -30.49
N TRP A 7 -6.09 -19.57 -31.71
CA TRP A 7 -6.13 -20.62 -32.73
C TRP A 7 -5.20 -21.81 -32.44
N GLN A 8 -4.28 -21.67 -31.49
CA GLN A 8 -3.42 -22.76 -31.01
C GLN A 8 -3.97 -23.42 -29.74
N GLY A 9 -5.15 -22.99 -29.27
CA GLY A 9 -5.81 -23.52 -28.06
C GLY A 9 -5.47 -22.75 -26.78
N ASP A 10 -4.62 -21.74 -26.84
CA ASP A 10 -4.27 -20.90 -25.68
C ASP A 10 -5.35 -19.85 -25.41
N ASN A 11 -5.70 -19.62 -24.15
CA ASN A 11 -6.51 -18.47 -23.75
C ASN A 11 -5.58 -17.29 -23.40
N PRO A 12 -5.63 -16.15 -24.13
CA PRO A 12 -4.76 -15.00 -23.87
C PRO A 12 -4.91 -14.42 -22.46
N LEU A 13 -6.07 -14.59 -21.82
CA LEU A 13 -6.34 -14.08 -20.47
C LEU A 13 -5.51 -14.79 -19.39
N ASP A 14 -4.99 -15.98 -19.67
CA ASP A 14 -4.14 -16.73 -18.75
C ASP A 14 -2.69 -16.21 -18.74
N TYR A 15 -2.37 -15.24 -19.62
CA TYR A 15 -1.03 -14.66 -19.76
C TYR A 15 -1.00 -13.21 -19.28
N ALA A 16 0.06 -12.87 -18.55
CA ALA A 16 0.24 -11.57 -17.91
C ALA A 16 0.09 -10.36 -18.85
N PHE A 17 0.75 -10.38 -20.02
CA PHE A 17 0.78 -9.20 -20.89
C PHE A 17 -0.54 -8.96 -21.65
N PRO A 18 -1.16 -9.97 -22.31
CA PRO A 18 -2.47 -9.78 -22.92
C PRO A 18 -3.56 -9.44 -21.90
N LEU A 19 -3.55 -10.06 -20.72
CA LEU A 19 -4.49 -9.74 -19.65
C LEU A 19 -4.33 -8.28 -19.19
N LEU A 20 -3.09 -7.81 -19.00
CA LEU A 20 -2.81 -6.41 -18.65
C LEU A 20 -3.36 -5.44 -19.71
N ILE A 21 -3.20 -5.74 -21.00
CA ILE A 21 -3.78 -4.92 -22.09
C ILE A 21 -5.30 -4.86 -21.97
N VAL A 22 -5.96 -5.99 -21.71
CA VAL A 22 -7.42 -6.05 -21.51
C VAL A 22 -7.84 -5.23 -20.30
N GLN A 23 -7.14 -5.37 -19.17
CA GLN A 23 -7.39 -4.59 -17.94
C GLN A 23 -7.24 -3.08 -18.20
N ILE A 24 -6.15 -2.66 -18.84
CA ILE A 24 -5.91 -1.25 -19.19
C ILE A 24 -7.03 -0.73 -20.08
N THR A 25 -7.39 -1.48 -21.12
CA THR A 25 -8.45 -1.10 -22.06
C THR A 25 -9.79 -0.96 -21.35
N LEU A 26 -10.13 -1.92 -20.49
CA LEU A 26 -11.37 -1.91 -19.70
C LEU A 26 -11.44 -0.69 -18.78
N VAL A 27 -10.37 -0.41 -18.03
CA VAL A 27 -10.28 0.75 -17.12
C VAL A 27 -10.44 2.07 -17.88
N LEU A 28 -9.76 2.22 -19.02
CA LEU A 28 -9.84 3.44 -19.82
C LEU A 28 -11.24 3.62 -20.44
N VAL A 29 -11.79 2.57 -21.04
CA VAL A 29 -13.12 2.65 -21.66
C VAL A 29 -14.18 2.98 -20.62
N LEU A 30 -14.17 2.31 -19.47
CA LEU A 30 -15.13 2.56 -18.41
C LEU A 30 -14.99 3.97 -17.83
N SER A 31 -13.78 4.40 -17.48
CA SER A 31 -13.54 5.73 -16.90
C SER A 31 -13.92 6.86 -17.88
N ARG A 32 -13.63 6.70 -19.18
CA ARG A 32 -14.01 7.68 -20.22
C ARG A 32 -15.52 7.70 -20.46
N PHE A 33 -16.15 6.54 -20.47
CA PHE A 33 -17.60 6.43 -20.59
C PHE A 33 -18.32 7.09 -19.41
N LEU A 34 -17.86 6.84 -18.18
CA LEU A 34 -18.38 7.48 -16.98
C LEU A 34 -18.13 8.99 -16.99
N ALA A 35 -16.95 9.45 -17.44
CA ALA A 35 -16.66 10.87 -17.57
C ALA A 35 -17.61 11.55 -18.56
N PHE A 36 -17.96 10.87 -19.66
CA PHE A 36 -18.94 11.36 -20.62
C PHE A 36 -20.35 11.45 -20.00
N LEU A 37 -20.78 10.44 -19.24
CA LEU A 37 -22.08 10.42 -18.55
C LEU A 37 -22.19 11.45 -17.43
N LEU A 38 -21.09 11.72 -16.72
CA LEU A 38 -21.04 12.68 -15.61
C LEU A 38 -20.77 14.12 -16.08
N LYS A 39 -20.41 14.33 -17.35
CA LYS A 39 -20.18 15.65 -17.94
C LYS A 39 -21.35 16.63 -17.78
N PRO A 40 -22.63 16.24 -17.98
CA PRO A 40 -23.78 17.13 -17.73
C PRO A 40 -23.90 17.58 -16.27
N LEU A 41 -23.39 16.80 -15.32
CA LEU A 41 -23.38 17.10 -13.89
C LEU A 41 -22.20 17.98 -13.46
N ARG A 42 -21.38 18.45 -14.42
CA ARG A 42 -20.16 19.26 -14.18
C ARG A 42 -19.19 18.60 -13.18
N GLN A 43 -19.11 17.27 -13.21
CA GLN A 43 -18.17 16.54 -12.37
C GLN A 43 -16.77 16.51 -13.02
N PRO A 44 -15.69 16.71 -12.25
CA PRO A 44 -14.33 16.55 -12.74
C PRO A 44 -14.06 15.12 -13.22
N LYS A 45 -13.18 14.96 -14.21
CA LYS A 45 -12.78 13.66 -14.77
C LYS A 45 -12.28 12.67 -13.70
N VAL A 46 -11.57 13.17 -12.70
CA VAL A 46 -11.04 12.35 -11.58
C VAL A 46 -12.15 11.62 -10.81
N VAL A 47 -13.33 12.25 -10.66
CA VAL A 47 -14.48 11.59 -9.99
C VAL A 47 -14.96 10.38 -10.79
N ALA A 48 -14.99 10.49 -12.12
CA ALA A 48 -15.37 9.38 -12.98
C ALA A 48 -14.36 8.22 -12.95
N GLU A 49 -13.06 8.53 -12.81
CA GLU A 49 -12.00 7.54 -12.67
C GLU A 49 -12.12 6.76 -11.35
N ILE A 50 -12.34 7.47 -10.23
CA ILE A 50 -12.55 6.85 -8.91
C ILE A 50 -13.80 5.97 -8.91
N VAL A 51 -14.94 6.51 -9.39
CA VAL A 51 -16.19 5.75 -9.49
C VAL A 51 -16.03 4.54 -10.41
N GLY A 52 -15.28 4.67 -11.51
CA GLY A 52 -14.95 3.57 -12.40
C GLY A 52 -14.19 2.45 -11.70
N GLY A 53 -13.17 2.77 -10.90
CA GLY A 53 -12.44 1.79 -10.10
C GLY A 53 -13.33 1.07 -9.07
N ILE A 54 -14.16 1.81 -8.33
CA ILE A 54 -15.12 1.23 -7.38
C ILE A 54 -16.10 0.28 -8.08
N LEU A 55 -16.56 0.63 -9.28
CA LEU A 55 -17.48 -0.19 -10.08
C LEU A 55 -16.83 -1.48 -10.60
N LEU A 56 -15.54 -1.45 -10.96
CA LEU A 56 -14.79 -2.65 -11.35
C LEU A 56 -14.53 -3.59 -10.17
N GLY A 57 -14.48 -3.05 -8.96
CA GLY A 57 -14.26 -3.80 -7.72
C GLY A 57 -15.46 -4.59 -7.21
N PRO A 58 -15.32 -5.23 -6.02
CA PRO A 58 -16.34 -6.09 -5.41
C PRO A 58 -17.59 -5.30 -4.98
N SER A 59 -17.54 -3.96 -5.01
CA SER A 59 -18.70 -3.10 -4.75
C SER A 59 -19.78 -3.19 -5.83
N ALA A 60 -19.44 -3.54 -7.08
CA ALA A 60 -20.42 -3.70 -8.16
C ALA A 60 -20.12 -4.89 -9.09
N LEU A 61 -19.33 -4.72 -10.15
CA LEU A 61 -19.07 -5.77 -11.16
C LEU A 61 -18.32 -6.96 -10.57
N GLY A 62 -17.41 -6.70 -9.63
CA GLY A 62 -16.68 -7.72 -8.88
C GLY A 62 -17.54 -8.52 -7.89
N ARG A 63 -18.85 -8.28 -7.80
CA ARG A 63 -19.76 -9.22 -7.10
C ARG A 63 -19.89 -10.54 -7.84
N ASN A 64 -19.64 -10.54 -9.14
CA ASN A 64 -19.52 -11.77 -9.90
C ASN A 64 -18.08 -12.31 -9.76
N GLU A 65 -17.92 -13.34 -8.94
CA GLU A 65 -16.65 -14.05 -8.73
C GLU A 65 -16.02 -14.50 -10.06
N GLU A 66 -16.82 -14.99 -11.02
CA GLU A 66 -16.31 -15.46 -12.32
C GLU A 66 -15.66 -14.32 -13.13
N TYR A 67 -16.22 -13.12 -13.07
CA TYR A 67 -15.64 -11.93 -13.69
C TYR A 67 -14.34 -11.53 -13.00
N LEU A 68 -14.33 -11.52 -11.67
CA LEU A 68 -13.18 -11.08 -10.89
C LEU A 68 -11.99 -12.04 -11.05
N HIS A 69 -12.23 -13.36 -10.99
CA HIS A 69 -11.18 -14.37 -11.22
C HIS A 69 -10.67 -14.41 -12.67
N ARG A 70 -11.51 -14.07 -13.67
CA ARG A 70 -11.07 -14.05 -15.07
C ARG A 70 -10.33 -12.77 -15.48
N ILE A 71 -10.78 -11.60 -15.02
CA ILE A 71 -10.24 -10.31 -15.47
C ILE A 71 -9.28 -9.70 -14.47
N PHE A 72 -9.47 -9.91 -13.18
CA PHE A 72 -8.60 -9.39 -12.11
C PHE A 72 -8.15 -10.49 -11.13
N PRO A 73 -7.52 -11.58 -11.63
CA PRO A 73 -7.00 -12.62 -10.75
C PRO A 73 -5.86 -12.08 -9.87
N SER A 74 -5.73 -12.66 -8.68
CA SER A 74 -4.75 -12.27 -7.64
C SER A 74 -3.29 -12.30 -8.10
N TRP A 75 -2.95 -13.13 -9.11
CA TRP A 75 -1.61 -13.17 -9.70
C TRP A 75 -1.30 -11.99 -10.63
N SER A 76 -2.33 -11.34 -11.19
CA SER A 76 -2.19 -10.23 -12.14
C SER A 76 -2.30 -8.85 -11.47
N THR A 77 -2.98 -8.76 -10.31
CA THR A 77 -3.16 -7.50 -9.60
C THR A 77 -1.84 -6.81 -9.23
N PRO A 78 -0.75 -7.51 -8.82
CA PRO A 78 0.53 -6.84 -8.57
C PRO A 78 1.15 -6.23 -9.82
N ILE A 79 0.88 -6.79 -11.00
CA ILE A 79 1.38 -6.28 -12.29
C ILE A 79 0.67 -4.96 -12.63
N LEU A 80 -0.67 -4.95 -12.49
CA LEU A 80 -1.47 -3.73 -12.66
C LEU A 80 -1.04 -2.65 -11.66
N GLU A 81 -0.84 -3.02 -10.40
CA GLU A 81 -0.37 -2.13 -9.33
C GLU A 81 1.04 -1.58 -9.60
N SER A 82 1.93 -2.38 -10.19
CA SER A 82 3.28 -1.93 -10.58
C SER A 82 3.21 -0.85 -11.67
N VAL A 83 2.39 -1.06 -12.71
CA VAL A 83 2.20 -0.07 -13.79
C VAL A 83 1.52 1.21 -13.26
N ALA A 84 0.50 1.04 -12.42
CA ALA A 84 -0.17 2.14 -11.72
C ALA A 84 0.80 2.95 -10.84
N SER A 85 1.70 2.28 -10.11
CA SER A 85 2.68 2.90 -9.23
C SER A 85 3.72 3.70 -10.02
N ILE A 86 4.15 3.21 -11.18
CA ILE A 86 5.00 3.98 -12.10
C ILE A 86 4.26 5.24 -12.59
N GLY A 87 2.97 5.10 -12.94
CA GLY A 87 2.10 6.23 -13.27
C GLY A 87 2.05 7.29 -12.20
N LEU A 88 1.85 6.85 -10.97
CA LEU A 88 1.82 7.70 -9.81
C LEU A 88 3.17 8.39 -9.55
N LEU A 89 4.26 7.65 -9.70
CA LEU A 89 5.62 8.18 -9.57
C LEU A 89 5.85 9.33 -10.56
N PHE A 90 5.50 9.16 -11.84
CA PHE A 90 5.60 10.26 -12.81
C PHE A 90 4.61 11.39 -12.57
N PHE A 91 3.41 11.09 -12.07
CA PHE A 91 2.46 12.12 -11.67
C PHE A 91 3.06 13.02 -10.58
N LEU A 92 3.69 12.45 -9.55
CA LEU A 92 4.29 13.26 -8.48
C LEU A 92 5.55 14.00 -8.90
N PHE A 93 6.27 13.48 -9.88
CA PHE A 93 7.29 14.26 -10.57
C PHE A 93 6.71 15.52 -11.22
N LEU A 94 5.60 15.40 -11.97
CA LEU A 94 4.92 16.56 -12.58
C LEU A 94 4.44 17.55 -11.52
N VAL A 95 3.87 17.06 -10.40
CA VAL A 95 3.50 17.92 -9.28
C VAL A 95 4.72 18.68 -8.76
N GLY A 96 5.83 17.99 -8.48
CA GLY A 96 7.06 18.62 -8.02
C GLY A 96 7.60 19.68 -8.99
N LEU A 97 7.42 19.47 -10.30
CA LEU A 97 7.84 20.38 -11.36
C LEU A 97 6.98 21.66 -11.44
N GLU A 98 5.66 21.53 -11.21
CA GLU A 98 4.72 22.64 -11.24
C GLU A 98 4.84 23.54 -10.00
N LEU A 99 5.18 22.97 -8.84
CA LEU A 99 5.18 23.69 -7.57
C LEU A 99 6.04 24.96 -7.59
N ASP A 100 5.43 26.09 -7.24
CA ASP A 100 6.11 27.38 -7.04
C ASP A 100 6.14 27.78 -5.57
N LEU A 101 7.34 27.94 -5.02
CA LEU A 101 7.54 28.33 -3.61
C LEU A 101 7.78 29.83 -3.44
N SER A 102 7.59 30.66 -4.48
CA SER A 102 7.89 32.10 -4.44
C SER A 102 6.95 32.93 -3.53
N SER A 103 5.75 32.45 -3.20
CA SER A 103 4.73 33.18 -2.43
C SER A 103 4.60 32.71 -0.97
N ILE A 104 5.51 33.15 -0.09
CA ILE A 104 5.79 32.46 1.19
C ILE A 104 4.92 32.88 2.39
N ARG A 105 4.77 34.18 2.69
CA ARG A 105 4.32 34.58 4.05
C ARG A 105 2.84 34.34 4.37
N ARG A 106 1.92 34.70 3.47
CA ARG A 106 0.46 34.54 3.72
C ARG A 106 0.02 33.08 3.61
N ALA A 107 0.58 32.37 2.64
CA ALA A 107 0.29 30.96 2.40
C ALA A 107 0.74 30.07 3.56
N LEU A 108 1.88 30.37 4.20
CA LEU A 108 2.36 29.62 5.37
C LEU A 108 1.42 29.69 6.57
N ALA A 109 0.88 30.87 6.90
CA ALA A 109 -0.05 31.02 8.01
C ALA A 109 -1.35 30.21 7.79
N ILE A 110 -1.86 30.24 6.56
CA ILE A 110 -3.06 29.48 6.16
C ILE A 110 -2.76 27.97 6.16
N THR A 111 -1.56 27.58 5.70
CA THR A 111 -1.10 26.19 5.72
C THR A 111 -0.99 25.65 7.15
N ALA A 112 -0.35 26.41 8.05
CA ALA A 112 -0.16 26.00 9.44
C ALA A 112 -1.50 25.82 10.17
N ALA A 113 -2.44 26.75 10.01
CA ALA A 113 -3.77 26.64 10.60
C ALA A 113 -4.65 25.57 9.91
N GLY A 114 -4.48 25.43 8.59
CA GLY A 114 -5.19 24.46 7.78
C GLY A 114 -4.76 23.01 8.00
N ILE A 115 -3.59 22.77 8.60
CA ILE A 115 -3.11 21.45 9.02
C ILE A 115 -3.34 21.23 10.52
N SER A 116 -2.98 22.19 11.38
CA SER A 116 -2.98 21.97 12.82
C SER A 116 -4.35 21.66 13.40
N LEU A 117 -5.40 22.39 12.98
CA LEU A 117 -6.75 22.18 13.51
C LEU A 117 -7.34 20.83 13.06
N PRO A 118 -7.34 20.46 11.76
CA PRO A 118 -7.75 19.12 11.34
C PRO A 118 -6.95 18.00 12.02
N PHE A 119 -5.64 18.19 12.21
CA PHE A 119 -4.78 17.19 12.83
C PHE A 119 -5.20 16.89 14.28
N VAL A 120 -5.46 17.93 15.07
CA VAL A 120 -5.96 17.78 16.45
C VAL A 120 -7.34 17.14 16.46
N CYS A 121 -8.24 17.58 15.57
CA CYS A 121 -9.57 16.99 15.46
C CYS A 121 -9.53 15.51 15.04
N SER A 122 -8.60 15.14 14.15
CA SER A 122 -8.43 13.75 13.70
C SER A 122 -7.84 12.84 14.77
N ILE A 123 -7.01 13.36 15.68
CA ILE A 123 -6.59 12.61 16.88
C ILE A 123 -7.84 12.24 17.70
N GLY A 124 -8.75 13.20 17.92
CA GLY A 124 -10.03 12.95 18.61
C GLY A 124 -10.88 11.89 17.92
N VAL A 125 -10.96 11.91 16.59
CA VAL A 125 -11.66 10.87 15.80
C VAL A 125 -10.96 9.52 15.92
N ALA A 126 -9.63 9.48 15.90
CA ALA A 126 -8.85 8.26 16.02
C ALA A 126 -9.08 7.56 17.38
N PHE A 127 -9.22 8.33 18.47
CA PHE A 127 -9.62 7.80 19.78
C PHE A 127 -10.99 7.14 19.76
N VAL A 128 -11.97 7.78 19.13
CA VAL A 128 -13.33 7.25 19.04
C VAL A 128 -13.35 5.99 18.19
N LEU A 129 -12.69 6.01 17.02
CA LEU A 129 -12.59 4.85 16.14
C LEU A 129 -11.98 3.63 16.85
N ARG A 130 -10.89 3.84 17.59
CA ARG A 130 -10.20 2.76 18.31
C ARG A 130 -11.02 2.19 19.47
N LYS A 131 -11.82 3.01 20.15
CA LYS A 131 -12.71 2.54 21.23
C LYS A 131 -13.92 1.78 20.70
N THR A 132 -14.34 2.07 19.47
CA THR A 132 -15.56 1.49 18.87
C THR A 132 -15.27 0.27 17.99
N MET A 133 -14.06 0.14 17.45
CA MET A 133 -13.65 -1.00 16.64
C MET A 133 -12.72 -1.92 17.43
N ASP A 134 -13.18 -3.14 17.72
CA ASP A 134 -12.37 -4.15 18.42
C ASP A 134 -11.07 -4.44 17.66
N GLY A 135 -9.94 -4.52 18.39
CA GLY A 135 -8.58 -4.84 17.93
C GLY A 135 -7.82 -3.75 17.16
N ALA A 136 -8.26 -2.48 17.22
CA ALA A 136 -7.40 -1.33 16.91
C ALA A 136 -6.27 -1.11 17.94
N ASP A 137 -6.12 -2.04 18.91
CA ASP A 137 -5.15 -2.00 19.98
C ASP A 137 -3.76 -2.56 19.62
N ASP A 138 -3.65 -3.35 18.55
CA ASP A 138 -2.41 -4.04 18.13
C ASP A 138 -1.46 -3.13 17.32
N VAL A 139 -1.93 -1.97 16.86
CA VAL A 139 -1.10 -0.95 16.17
C VAL A 139 -0.56 0.04 17.19
N GLY A 140 0.76 0.31 17.12
CA GLY A 140 1.45 1.27 17.97
C GLY A 140 0.69 2.60 18.07
N TYR A 141 0.20 2.90 19.28
CA TYR A 141 -0.78 3.97 19.54
C TYR A 141 -0.36 5.33 18.96
N GLY A 142 0.91 5.71 19.11
CA GLY A 142 1.43 6.95 18.54
C GLY A 142 1.45 6.97 17.02
N GLN A 143 1.72 5.84 16.37
CA GLN A 143 1.85 5.78 14.91
C GLN A 143 0.47 5.89 14.23
N TYR A 144 -0.54 5.21 14.77
CA TYR A 144 -1.92 5.30 14.29
C TYR A 144 -2.48 6.73 14.42
N LEU A 145 -2.23 7.41 15.55
CA LEU A 145 -2.64 8.79 15.75
C LEU A 145 -2.00 9.75 14.74
N VAL A 146 -0.69 9.61 14.52
CA VAL A 146 0.03 10.42 13.53
C VAL A 146 -0.50 10.12 12.13
N PHE A 147 -0.68 8.84 11.77
CA PHE A 147 -1.23 8.43 10.48
C PHE A 147 -2.61 9.04 10.21
N MET A 148 -3.55 8.91 11.16
CA MET A 148 -4.89 9.51 11.04
C MET A 148 -4.83 11.04 10.96
N GLY A 149 -3.93 11.64 11.73
CA GLY A 149 -3.54 13.05 11.67
C GLY A 149 -3.20 13.50 10.25
N VAL A 150 -2.28 12.79 9.64
CA VAL A 150 -1.74 13.04 8.31
C VAL A 150 -2.81 12.80 7.24
N ALA A 151 -3.50 11.66 7.27
CA ALA A 151 -4.52 11.30 6.30
C ALA A 151 -5.67 12.32 6.22
N LEU A 152 -6.17 12.80 7.37
CA LEU A 152 -7.30 13.72 7.38
C LEU A 152 -6.91 15.19 7.15
N SER A 153 -5.65 15.56 7.37
CA SER A 153 -5.17 16.95 7.24
C SER A 153 -4.66 17.31 5.84
N ILE A 154 -4.09 16.34 5.12
CA ILE A 154 -3.48 16.56 3.80
C ILE A 154 -4.54 17.00 2.77
N LYS A 155 -4.08 17.77 1.78
CA LYS A 155 -4.83 18.15 0.59
C LYS A 155 -3.97 17.92 -0.65
N ALA A 156 -4.57 18.10 -1.83
CA ALA A 156 -3.89 17.91 -3.10
C ALA A 156 -3.91 19.21 -3.91
N PHE A 157 -2.74 19.80 -4.11
CA PHE A 157 -2.55 20.96 -4.99
C PHE A 157 -3.03 20.72 -6.45
N PRO A 158 -2.74 19.59 -7.11
CA PRO A 158 -3.05 19.43 -8.54
C PRO A 158 -4.55 19.43 -8.85
N VAL A 159 -5.35 18.82 -7.96
CA VAL A 159 -6.80 18.76 -8.12
C VAL A 159 -7.41 20.15 -7.89
N LEU A 160 -6.91 20.89 -6.90
CA LEU A 160 -7.35 22.26 -6.65
C LEU A 160 -7.01 23.19 -7.82
N ALA A 161 -5.81 23.05 -8.42
CA ALA A 161 -5.38 23.81 -9.58
C ALA A 161 -6.34 23.65 -10.76
N ARG A 162 -6.67 22.40 -11.09
CA ARG A 162 -7.62 22.07 -12.16
C ARG A 162 -9.02 22.65 -11.89
N ILE A 163 -9.53 22.52 -10.66
CA ILE A 163 -10.84 23.10 -10.28
C ILE A 163 -10.83 24.62 -10.42
N LEU A 164 -9.78 25.30 -9.94
CA LEU A 164 -9.68 26.76 -10.05
C LEU A 164 -9.54 27.22 -11.50
N GLU A 165 -8.89 26.44 -12.36
CA GLU A 165 -8.75 26.71 -13.79
C GLU A 165 -10.11 26.61 -14.49
N GLU A 166 -10.83 25.50 -14.27
CA GLU A 166 -12.17 25.29 -14.83
C GLU A 166 -13.16 26.37 -14.39
N LEU A 167 -13.06 26.81 -13.13
CA LEU A 167 -13.88 27.90 -12.58
C LEU A 167 -13.38 29.30 -12.97
N LYS A 168 -12.24 29.42 -13.66
CA LYS A 168 -11.56 30.68 -14.02
C LYS A 168 -11.26 31.57 -12.80
N LEU A 169 -10.98 30.96 -11.66
CA LEU A 169 -10.67 31.63 -10.39
C LEU A 169 -9.16 31.68 -10.08
N LEU A 170 -8.31 31.06 -10.90
CA LEU A 170 -6.85 31.00 -10.69
C LEU A 170 -6.19 32.38 -10.48
N THR A 171 -6.61 33.39 -11.25
CA THR A 171 -6.01 34.74 -11.19
C THR A 171 -6.60 35.62 -10.09
N THR A 172 -7.58 35.13 -9.33
CA THR A 172 -8.16 35.86 -8.20
C THR A 172 -7.23 35.80 -6.99
N SER A 173 -7.28 36.79 -6.11
CA SER A 173 -6.51 36.80 -4.86
C SER A 173 -6.78 35.57 -3.97
N VAL A 174 -8.01 35.03 -4.05
CA VAL A 174 -8.42 33.81 -3.35
C VAL A 174 -7.78 32.59 -3.99
N GLY A 175 -7.83 32.50 -5.33
CA GLY A 175 -7.22 31.41 -6.10
C GLY A 175 -5.71 31.35 -5.90
N GLU A 176 -5.01 32.48 -6.03
CA GLU A 176 -3.56 32.56 -5.82
C GLU A 176 -3.16 32.14 -4.40
N THR A 177 -3.90 32.62 -3.38
CA THR A 177 -3.64 32.25 -1.99
C THR A 177 -3.95 30.78 -1.71
N ALA A 178 -5.04 30.25 -2.27
CA ALA A 178 -5.42 28.84 -2.15
C ALA A 178 -4.40 27.91 -2.81
N MET A 179 -3.91 28.28 -3.99
CA MET A 179 -2.87 27.56 -4.73
C MET A 179 -1.55 27.54 -3.97
N ALA A 180 -1.09 28.69 -3.49
CA ALA A 180 0.13 28.77 -2.70
C ALA A 180 0.01 27.96 -1.40
N ALA A 181 -1.12 28.05 -0.68
CA ALA A 181 -1.34 27.26 0.53
C ALA A 181 -1.36 25.76 0.24
N ALA A 182 -2.04 25.31 -0.83
CA ALA A 182 -2.05 23.90 -1.21
C ALA A 182 -0.64 23.40 -1.61
N ALA A 183 0.15 24.22 -2.31
CA ALA A 183 1.53 23.89 -2.64
C ALA A 183 2.41 23.64 -1.40
N PHE A 184 2.29 24.50 -0.37
CA PHE A 184 3.01 24.27 0.90
C PHE A 184 2.46 23.06 1.67
N ILE A 185 1.14 22.84 1.65
CA ILE A 185 0.53 21.65 2.26
C ILE A 185 1.08 20.38 1.62
N ASP A 186 1.22 20.31 0.30
CA ASP A 186 1.81 19.14 -0.37
C ASP A 186 3.26 18.89 0.10
N VAL A 187 4.10 19.93 0.19
CA VAL A 187 5.47 19.78 0.73
C VAL A 187 5.46 19.25 2.17
N VAL A 188 4.61 19.81 3.04
CA VAL A 188 4.48 19.37 4.43
C VAL A 188 3.91 17.95 4.52
N ALA A 189 2.95 17.60 3.65
CA ALA A 189 2.33 16.29 3.56
C ALA A 189 3.37 15.19 3.36
N TRP A 190 4.33 15.42 2.47
CA TRP A 190 5.39 14.46 2.20
C TRP A 190 6.39 14.30 3.35
N VAL A 191 6.73 15.40 4.04
CA VAL A 191 7.55 15.34 5.25
C VAL A 191 6.83 14.57 6.35
N LEU A 192 5.55 14.85 6.56
CA LEU A 192 4.73 14.16 7.55
C LEU A 192 4.52 12.68 7.19
N LEU A 193 4.32 12.35 5.92
CA LEU A 193 4.21 10.97 5.45
C LEU A 193 5.51 10.20 5.65
N ALA A 194 6.66 10.80 5.31
CA ALA A 194 7.97 10.19 5.56
C ALA A 194 8.18 9.92 7.06
N LEU A 195 7.76 10.86 7.92
CA LEU A 195 7.76 10.68 9.37
C LEU A 195 6.83 9.54 9.80
N THR A 196 5.60 9.47 9.27
CA THR A 196 4.66 8.39 9.58
C THR A 196 5.22 7.02 9.19
N VAL A 197 5.79 6.89 7.99
CA VAL A 197 6.39 5.63 7.50
C VAL A 197 7.62 5.25 8.33
N ALA A 198 8.47 6.21 8.68
CA ALA A 198 9.63 5.96 9.53
C ALA A 198 9.21 5.50 10.93
N LEU A 199 8.15 6.08 11.49
CA LEU A 199 7.61 5.67 12.78
C LEU A 199 6.96 4.28 12.71
N ALA A 200 6.33 3.91 11.58
CA ALA A 200 5.68 2.61 11.33
C ALA A 200 6.60 1.41 11.57
N GLY A 201 7.90 1.56 11.27
CA GLY A 201 8.88 0.49 11.33
C GLY A 201 9.12 -0.09 12.74
N HIS A 202 8.49 0.46 13.78
CA HIS A 202 8.63 0.03 15.18
C HIS A 202 7.53 -0.93 15.68
N GLY A 203 6.59 -1.35 14.82
CA GLY A 203 5.41 -2.11 15.23
C GLY A 203 5.56 -3.64 15.25
N GLY A 204 6.76 -4.18 15.00
CA GLY A 204 7.01 -5.63 15.02
C GLY A 204 7.84 -6.00 16.23
N ASN A 205 7.40 -6.96 17.03
CA ASN A 205 8.08 -7.46 18.24
C ASN A 205 9.37 -8.23 17.94
N GLY A 206 10.28 -7.67 17.13
CA GLY A 206 11.60 -8.25 16.86
C GLY A 206 12.66 -7.79 17.89
N PRO A 207 13.63 -8.64 18.28
CA PRO A 207 14.57 -8.38 19.39
C PRO A 207 15.53 -7.19 19.23
N HIS A 208 15.48 -6.44 18.12
CA HIS A 208 16.44 -5.37 17.78
C HIS A 208 15.81 -4.10 17.19
N GLN A 209 14.63 -3.66 17.66
CA GLN A 209 14.06 -2.38 17.21
C GLN A 209 14.45 -1.23 18.13
N SER A 210 15.63 -0.66 17.87
CA SER A 210 16.04 0.59 18.50
C SER A 210 15.33 1.78 17.83
N PRO A 211 14.86 2.82 18.55
CA PRO A 211 14.34 4.07 17.98
C PRO A 211 15.31 4.80 17.03
N LEU A 212 16.56 4.34 17.02
CA LEU A 212 17.63 4.77 16.13
C LEU A 212 17.32 4.49 14.65
N VAL A 213 16.57 3.43 14.30
CA VAL A 213 16.28 3.10 12.89
C VAL A 213 15.46 4.20 12.23
N SER A 214 14.37 4.65 12.85
CA SER A 214 13.57 5.77 12.31
C SER A 214 14.33 7.07 12.22
N LEU A 215 15.24 7.33 13.18
CA LEU A 215 16.12 8.49 13.13
C LEU A 215 17.06 8.41 11.92
N TRP A 216 17.64 7.24 11.64
CA TRP A 216 18.50 7.02 10.47
C TRP A 216 17.73 7.17 9.15
N VAL A 217 16.49 6.68 9.07
CA VAL A 217 15.62 6.87 7.89
C VAL A 217 15.36 8.37 7.67
N LEU A 218 15.00 9.11 8.73
CA LEU A 218 14.74 10.55 8.64
C LEU A 218 15.99 11.34 8.24
N LEU A 219 17.13 11.04 8.88
CA LEU A 219 18.40 11.71 8.60
C LEU A 219 18.88 11.43 7.16
N SER A 220 18.72 10.20 6.69
CA SER A 220 19.03 9.81 5.30
C SER A 220 18.09 10.51 4.31
N GLY A 221 16.81 10.66 4.64
CA GLY A 221 15.86 11.43 3.83
C GLY A 221 16.24 12.91 3.72
N VAL A 222 16.64 13.54 4.83
CA VAL A 222 17.14 14.93 4.83
C VAL A 222 18.42 15.05 4.01
N ALA A 223 19.37 14.12 4.18
CA ALA A 223 20.61 14.08 3.41
C ALA A 223 20.34 13.91 1.90
N PHE A 224 19.37 13.07 1.53
CA PHE A 224 18.92 12.88 0.16
C PHE A 224 18.34 14.18 -0.43
N VAL A 225 17.42 14.85 0.27
CA VAL A 225 16.87 16.15 -0.18
C VAL A 225 17.99 17.19 -0.32
N ALA A 226 18.91 17.26 0.65
CA ALA A 226 20.05 18.17 0.58
C ALA A 226 20.94 17.89 -0.63
N PHE A 227 21.26 16.61 -0.90
CA PHE A 227 22.02 16.20 -2.08
C PHE A 227 21.31 16.58 -3.38
N MET A 228 20.01 16.30 -3.49
CA MET A 228 19.19 16.66 -4.64
C MET A 228 19.20 18.18 -4.90
N MET A 229 19.06 18.98 -3.85
CA MET A 229 19.00 20.44 -3.96
C MET A 229 20.37 21.11 -4.17
N LEU A 230 21.45 20.54 -3.64
CA LEU A 230 22.79 21.14 -3.69
C LEU A 230 23.66 20.59 -4.84
N ALA A 231 23.49 19.34 -5.23
CA ALA A 231 24.28 18.69 -6.28
C ALA A 231 23.51 18.53 -7.60
N ILE A 232 22.30 17.95 -7.55
CA ILE A 232 21.54 17.63 -8.77
C ILE A 232 20.92 18.88 -9.40
N ARG A 233 20.26 19.73 -8.60
CA ARG A 233 19.67 20.99 -9.07
C ARG A 233 20.63 21.88 -9.88
N PRO A 234 21.86 22.19 -9.44
CA PRO A 234 22.76 23.00 -10.27
C PRO A 234 23.26 22.27 -11.52
N VAL A 235 23.34 20.93 -11.51
CA VAL A 235 23.67 20.15 -12.71
C VAL A 235 22.56 20.29 -13.74
N ILE A 236 21.30 20.03 -13.35
CA ILE A 236 20.14 20.21 -14.24
C ILE A 236 20.02 21.66 -14.70
N ALA A 237 20.25 22.65 -13.83
CA ALA A 237 20.23 24.06 -14.22
C ALA A 237 21.35 24.47 -15.18
N ARG A 238 22.50 23.77 -15.18
CA ARG A 238 23.53 23.96 -16.22
C ARG A 238 23.11 23.32 -17.55
N ILE A 239 22.50 22.14 -17.51
CA ILE A 239 22.01 21.44 -18.70
C ILE A 239 20.86 22.24 -19.35
N ALA A 240 19.89 22.68 -18.55
CA ALA A 240 18.76 23.48 -19.01
C ALA A 240 19.18 24.81 -19.65
N ARG A 241 20.25 25.46 -19.13
CA ARG A 241 20.79 26.70 -19.73
C ARG A 241 21.58 26.47 -21.02
N ARG A 242 22.09 25.26 -21.26
CA ARG A 242 22.79 24.91 -22.51
C ARG A 242 21.82 24.53 -23.62
N CYS A 243 20.56 24.24 -23.29
CA CYS A 243 19.50 24.12 -24.28
C CYS A 243 19.16 25.52 -24.78
N SER A 244 19.70 25.90 -25.95
CA SER A 244 19.41 27.17 -26.59
C SER A 244 17.93 27.24 -27.01
N PRO A 245 17.27 28.41 -26.91
CA PRO A 245 15.90 28.65 -27.42
C PRO A 245 15.78 28.61 -28.96
N GLU A 246 16.84 28.17 -29.66
CA GLU A 246 16.98 28.23 -31.13
C GLU A 246 16.67 26.88 -31.80
N HIS A 247 16.41 25.83 -31.02
CA HIS A 247 15.83 24.56 -31.48
C HIS A 247 14.54 24.29 -30.72
N ASP A 248 13.43 24.30 -31.45
CA ASP A 248 12.05 24.08 -30.98
C ASP A 248 11.79 22.64 -30.45
N SER A 249 12.85 21.85 -30.32
CA SER A 249 12.81 20.47 -29.86
C SER A 249 13.93 20.23 -28.83
N ILE A 250 13.54 19.94 -27.60
CA ILE A 250 14.44 19.30 -26.62
C ILE A 250 14.91 17.98 -27.22
N ASP A 251 16.21 17.70 -27.10
CA ASP A 251 16.78 16.40 -27.47
C ASP A 251 16.02 15.29 -26.73
N GLU A 252 15.44 14.33 -27.46
CA GLU A 252 14.70 13.20 -26.90
C GLU A 252 15.52 12.47 -25.83
N GLY A 253 16.85 12.43 -26.00
CA GLY A 253 17.78 11.88 -25.03
C GLY A 253 17.71 12.55 -23.65
N LEU A 254 17.46 13.87 -23.59
CA LEU A 254 17.35 14.60 -22.32
C LEU A 254 16.04 14.33 -21.60
N ILE A 255 14.94 14.13 -22.35
CA ILE A 255 13.66 13.69 -21.78
C ILE A 255 13.84 12.29 -21.20
N CYS A 256 14.44 11.35 -21.94
CA CYS A 256 14.74 10.01 -21.46
C CYS A 256 15.64 10.04 -20.21
N LEU A 257 16.67 10.89 -20.19
CA LEU A 257 17.55 11.05 -19.02
C LEU A 257 16.78 11.58 -17.80
N THR A 258 15.86 12.52 -18.01
CA THR A 258 15.01 13.08 -16.94
C THR A 258 14.09 12.00 -16.38
N LEU A 259 13.42 11.22 -17.25
CA LEU A 259 12.55 10.11 -16.84
C LEU A 259 13.34 9.02 -16.11
N ALA A 260 14.54 8.68 -16.57
CA ALA A 260 15.42 7.75 -15.85
C ALA A 260 15.85 8.31 -14.48
N GLY A 261 16.16 9.60 -14.40
CA GLY A 261 16.47 10.28 -13.15
C GLY A 261 15.33 10.22 -12.13
N VAL A 262 14.08 10.36 -12.60
CA VAL A 262 12.87 10.21 -11.79
C VAL A 262 12.76 8.78 -11.22
N LEU A 263 12.99 7.74 -12.03
CA LEU A 263 12.98 6.35 -11.57
C LEU A 263 14.10 6.05 -10.56
N VAL A 264 15.32 6.52 -10.83
CA VAL A 264 16.48 6.36 -9.92
C VAL A 264 16.20 7.06 -8.59
N SER A 265 15.65 8.27 -8.63
CA SER A 265 15.28 9.03 -7.45
C SER A 265 14.27 8.27 -6.58
N GLY A 266 13.23 7.69 -7.21
CA GLY A 266 12.25 6.88 -6.51
C GLY A 266 12.85 5.62 -5.89
N PHE A 267 13.71 4.91 -6.63
CA PHE A 267 14.44 3.75 -6.12
C PHE A 267 15.31 4.09 -4.90
N VAL A 268 16.05 5.21 -4.94
CA VAL A 268 16.89 5.64 -3.80
C VAL A 268 16.04 5.94 -2.57
N THR A 269 14.87 6.57 -2.72
CA THR A 269 13.99 6.82 -1.57
C THR A 269 13.40 5.55 -0.99
N ASP A 270 13.05 4.58 -1.84
CA ASP A 270 12.59 3.25 -1.41
C ASP A 270 13.70 2.50 -0.64
N PHE A 271 14.93 2.56 -1.14
CA PHE A 271 16.11 2.00 -0.49
C PHE A 271 16.39 2.61 0.90
N ILE A 272 16.08 3.90 1.10
CA ILE A 272 16.18 4.57 2.41
C ILE A 272 15.09 4.09 3.38
N GLY A 273 14.02 3.47 2.89
CA GLY A 273 12.84 3.09 3.68
C GLY A 273 11.73 4.14 3.70
N ILE A 274 11.79 5.14 2.79
CA ILE A 274 10.71 6.09 2.51
C ILE A 274 9.96 5.59 1.26
N HIS A 275 8.70 5.99 1.06
CA HIS A 275 7.97 5.59 -0.13
C HIS A 275 8.60 6.13 -1.44
N SER A 276 8.70 5.29 -2.48
CA SER A 276 9.34 5.60 -3.79
C SER A 276 8.84 6.87 -4.48
N ILE A 277 7.55 7.17 -4.31
CA ILE A 277 6.89 8.38 -4.83
C ILE A 277 7.57 9.68 -4.33
N PHE A 278 8.12 9.67 -3.10
CA PHE A 278 8.76 10.85 -2.52
C PHE A 278 9.98 11.29 -3.33
N GLY A 279 10.78 10.34 -3.83
CA GLY A 279 11.95 10.63 -4.64
C GLY A 279 11.59 11.32 -5.95
N ALA A 280 10.51 10.90 -6.61
CA ALA A 280 10.05 11.52 -7.85
C ALA A 280 9.59 12.96 -7.63
N PHE A 281 8.87 13.23 -6.54
CA PHE A 281 8.47 14.57 -6.14
C PHE A 281 9.68 15.48 -5.89
N VAL A 282 10.66 15.03 -5.10
CA VAL A 282 11.88 15.78 -4.81
C VAL A 282 12.67 16.04 -6.09
N PHE A 283 12.74 15.07 -7.01
CA PHE A 283 13.39 15.25 -8.31
C PHE A 283 12.70 16.35 -9.13
N GLY A 284 11.37 16.38 -9.16
CA GLY A 284 10.60 17.46 -9.82
C GLY A 284 10.99 18.85 -9.31
N LEU A 285 11.16 19.02 -7.99
CA LEU A 285 11.57 20.29 -7.37
C LEU A 285 12.99 20.75 -7.76
N THR A 286 13.85 19.84 -8.24
CA THR A 286 15.21 20.19 -8.66
C THR A 286 15.27 20.81 -10.06
N ILE A 287 14.23 20.64 -10.88
CA ILE A 287 14.20 21.18 -12.24
C ILE A 287 13.87 22.67 -12.18
N PRO A 288 14.66 23.56 -12.82
CA PRO A 288 14.37 24.98 -12.83
C PRO A 288 13.13 25.29 -13.66
N LYS A 289 12.32 26.23 -13.18
CA LYS A 289 11.19 26.78 -13.92
C LYS A 289 11.67 27.49 -15.18
N GLY A 290 10.99 27.28 -16.29
CA GLY A 290 11.32 27.84 -17.59
C GLY A 290 10.79 26.95 -18.72
N ASP A 291 11.26 27.20 -19.94
CA ASP A 291 10.79 26.47 -21.12
C ASP A 291 11.11 24.97 -21.04
N PHE A 292 12.26 24.59 -20.47
CA PHE A 292 12.62 23.19 -20.24
C PHE A 292 11.57 22.43 -19.41
N ALA A 293 11.10 23.02 -18.30
CA ALA A 293 10.06 22.44 -17.47
C ALA A 293 8.72 22.34 -18.21
N ARG A 294 8.34 23.38 -18.97
CA ARG A 294 7.09 23.40 -19.74
C ARG A 294 7.03 22.26 -20.76
N HIS A 295 8.09 22.09 -21.54
CA HIS A 295 8.16 21.01 -22.54
C HIS A 295 8.11 19.61 -21.91
N LEU A 296 8.74 19.42 -20.73
CA LEU A 296 8.63 18.16 -20.00
C LEU A 296 7.18 17.88 -19.56
N ILE A 297 6.48 18.90 -19.05
CA ILE A 297 5.07 18.78 -18.66
C ILE A 297 4.23 18.41 -19.88
N GLU A 298 4.32 19.16 -20.98
CA GLU A 298 3.52 18.92 -22.18
C GLU A 298 3.70 17.50 -22.76
N ARG A 299 4.92 16.97 -22.72
CA ARG A 299 5.22 15.63 -23.26
C ARG A 299 4.80 14.49 -22.34
N ILE A 300 4.87 14.69 -21.01
CA ILE A 300 4.68 13.62 -20.03
C ILE A 300 3.24 13.64 -19.47
N GLU A 301 2.65 14.82 -19.28
CA GLU A 301 1.34 14.98 -18.62
C GLU A 301 0.23 14.27 -19.38
N GLU A 302 0.16 14.39 -20.71
CA GLU A 302 -0.90 13.75 -21.50
C GLU A 302 -0.87 12.23 -21.36
N PHE A 303 0.34 11.64 -21.34
CA PHE A 303 0.52 10.21 -21.14
C PHE A 303 0.17 9.79 -19.70
N VAL A 304 0.68 10.51 -18.70
CA VAL A 304 0.46 10.20 -17.28
C VAL A 304 -1.01 10.39 -16.91
N SER A 305 -1.59 11.57 -17.15
CA SER A 305 -2.99 11.90 -16.82
C SER A 305 -4.00 11.20 -17.73
N GLY A 306 -3.61 10.85 -18.95
CA GLY A 306 -4.47 10.23 -19.95
C GLY A 306 -4.58 8.72 -19.80
N LEU A 307 -3.46 8.05 -19.50
CA LEU A 307 -3.33 6.59 -19.47
C LEU A 307 -3.03 6.05 -18.07
N LEU A 308 -2.00 6.55 -17.39
CA LEU A 308 -1.47 5.91 -16.19
C LEU A 308 -2.25 6.25 -14.90
N LEU A 309 -2.73 7.48 -14.78
CA LEU A 309 -3.49 7.94 -13.61
C LEU A 309 -4.83 7.19 -13.43
N PRO A 310 -5.62 6.95 -14.50
CA PRO A 310 -6.81 6.10 -14.40
C PRO A 310 -6.49 4.67 -13.92
N LEU A 311 -5.34 4.12 -14.27
CA LEU A 311 -4.94 2.78 -13.81
C LEU A 311 -4.67 2.77 -12.31
N TYR A 312 -4.05 3.83 -11.78
CA TYR A 312 -3.83 3.97 -10.34
C TYR A 312 -5.15 4.08 -9.55
N PHE A 313 -6.09 4.90 -10.02
CA PHE A 313 -7.42 4.95 -9.41
C PHE A 313 -8.13 3.61 -9.50
N ALA A 314 -8.09 2.94 -10.65
CA ALA A 314 -8.68 1.62 -10.78
C ALA A 314 -8.06 0.59 -9.82
N SER A 315 -6.73 0.47 -9.76
CA SER A 315 -6.07 -0.50 -8.88
C SER A 315 -6.31 -0.23 -7.40
N SER A 316 -6.33 1.05 -7.01
CA SER A 316 -6.63 1.47 -5.64
C SER A 316 -8.11 1.22 -5.28
N ASP A 317 -9.02 1.76 -6.10
CA ASP A 317 -10.43 1.87 -5.76
C ASP A 317 -11.18 0.55 -5.98
N MET A 318 -10.66 -0.34 -6.83
CA MET A 318 -11.15 -1.71 -6.98
C MET A 318 -11.06 -2.51 -5.67
N LYS A 319 -10.17 -2.15 -4.73
CA LYS A 319 -10.09 -2.79 -3.40
C LYS A 319 -11.19 -2.31 -2.45
N THR A 320 -11.94 -1.27 -2.82
CA THR A 320 -12.98 -0.67 -1.97
C THR A 320 -14.23 -1.52 -1.97
N ASN A 321 -14.70 -1.90 -0.76
CA ASN A 321 -15.95 -2.64 -0.58
C ASN A 321 -16.93 -1.86 0.29
N VAL A 322 -17.82 -1.11 -0.36
CA VAL A 322 -18.88 -0.33 0.31
C VAL A 322 -19.88 -1.25 1.03
N GLY A 323 -20.01 -2.50 0.57
CA GLY A 323 -20.89 -3.51 1.18
C GLY A 323 -20.47 -3.94 2.60
N LYS A 324 -19.24 -3.62 3.03
CA LYS A 324 -18.78 -3.85 4.42
C LYS A 324 -19.35 -2.85 5.42
N ILE A 325 -19.80 -1.67 4.97
CA ILE A 325 -20.36 -0.62 5.84
C ILE A 325 -21.83 -0.94 6.12
N LYS A 326 -22.09 -1.77 7.13
CA LYS A 326 -23.44 -2.16 7.57
C LYS A 326 -23.71 -1.67 8.99
N GLY A 327 -24.94 -1.22 9.23
CA GLY A 327 -25.39 -0.76 10.54
C GLY A 327 -25.30 0.75 10.75
N ALA A 328 -26.14 1.27 11.66
CA ALA A 328 -26.20 2.70 11.96
C ALA A 328 -24.91 3.24 12.59
N GLU A 329 -24.18 2.39 13.33
CA GLU A 329 -22.89 2.72 13.94
C GLU A 329 -21.81 3.01 12.89
N ALA A 330 -21.62 2.12 11.90
CA ALA A 330 -20.62 2.31 10.84
C ALA A 330 -20.90 3.57 9.99
N TRP A 331 -22.17 3.82 9.67
CA TRP A 331 -22.57 5.06 8.99
C TRP A 331 -22.40 6.31 9.87
N GLY A 332 -22.62 6.18 11.19
CA GLY A 332 -22.35 7.23 12.17
C GLY A 332 -20.87 7.58 12.28
N LEU A 333 -19.99 6.57 12.34
CA LEU A 333 -18.53 6.76 12.33
C LEU A 333 -18.06 7.39 11.03
N LEU A 334 -18.58 6.95 9.87
CA LEU A 334 -18.28 7.57 8.58
C LEU A 334 -18.69 9.05 8.56
N ALA A 335 -19.91 9.36 8.99
CA ALA A 335 -20.41 10.73 9.06
C ALA A 335 -19.58 11.59 10.01
N MET A 336 -19.12 11.02 11.13
CA MET A 336 -18.22 11.69 12.08
C MET A 336 -16.85 12.00 11.45
N VAL A 337 -16.21 11.02 10.79
CA VAL A 337 -14.92 11.21 10.12
C VAL A 337 -15.03 12.30 9.05
N VAL A 338 -16.05 12.22 8.19
CA VAL A 338 -16.29 13.20 7.11
C VAL A 338 -16.60 14.58 7.69
N GLY A 339 -17.51 14.65 8.66
CA GLY A 339 -17.90 15.89 9.31
C GLY A 339 -16.74 16.60 9.99
N THR A 340 -15.92 15.86 10.75
CA THR A 340 -14.74 16.40 11.43
C THR A 340 -13.66 16.82 10.44
N ALA A 341 -13.42 16.03 9.37
CA ALA A 341 -12.45 16.40 8.33
C ALA A 341 -12.86 17.69 7.61
N CYS A 342 -14.15 17.84 7.28
CA CYS A 342 -14.66 19.03 6.61
C CYS A 342 -14.66 20.26 7.52
N ALA A 343 -15.22 20.12 8.73
CA ALA A 343 -15.33 21.21 9.70
C ALA A 343 -13.95 21.68 10.16
N GLY A 344 -13.01 20.78 10.47
CA GLY A 344 -11.67 21.14 10.88
C GLY A 344 -10.94 22.00 9.84
N LYS A 345 -11.05 21.64 8.56
CA LYS A 345 -10.40 22.39 7.46
C LYS A 345 -11.08 23.73 7.22
N MET A 346 -12.41 23.79 7.24
CA MET A 346 -13.15 25.05 7.09
C MET A 346 -12.85 26.01 8.25
N LEU A 347 -12.92 25.54 9.49
CA LEU A 347 -12.72 26.38 10.67
C LEU A 347 -11.28 26.91 10.76
N GLY A 348 -10.28 26.05 10.55
CA GLY A 348 -8.87 26.42 10.62
C GLY A 348 -8.50 27.49 9.59
N THR A 349 -9.03 27.35 8.38
CA THR A 349 -8.79 28.31 7.29
C THR A 349 -9.63 29.57 7.41
N PHE A 350 -10.86 29.47 7.95
CA PHE A 350 -11.75 30.60 8.16
C PHE A 350 -11.14 31.65 9.10
N VAL A 351 -10.59 31.20 10.25
CA VAL A 351 -9.97 32.09 11.25
C VAL A 351 -8.81 32.89 10.64
N VAL A 352 -7.93 32.23 9.89
CA VAL A 352 -6.77 32.89 9.27
C VAL A 352 -7.18 33.76 8.08
N ALA A 353 -8.19 33.34 7.30
CA ALA A 353 -8.69 34.13 6.18
C ALA A 353 -9.32 35.45 6.63
N MET A 354 -10.06 35.43 7.75
CA MET A 354 -10.61 36.64 8.38
C MET A 354 -9.50 37.58 8.83
N ALA A 355 -8.44 37.05 9.46
CA ALA A 355 -7.27 37.85 9.87
C ALA A 355 -6.53 38.45 8.65
N CYS A 356 -6.54 37.76 7.51
CA CYS A 356 -5.90 38.21 6.28
C CYS A 356 -6.81 39.08 5.38
N LYS A 357 -8.07 39.33 5.77
CA LYS A 357 -9.10 40.04 4.97
C LYS A 357 -9.36 39.42 3.59
N ILE A 358 -9.31 38.09 3.50
CA ILE A 358 -9.63 37.28 2.31
C ILE A 358 -11.02 36.69 2.51
N PRO A 359 -11.86 36.49 1.47
CA PRO A 359 -13.16 35.83 1.62
C PRO A 359 -13.01 34.41 2.19
N ALA A 360 -13.31 34.31 3.49
CA ALA A 360 -13.04 33.15 4.32
C ALA A 360 -13.88 31.92 3.94
N ILE A 361 -15.13 32.12 3.52
CA ILE A 361 -16.01 31.03 3.09
C ILE A 361 -15.50 30.41 1.80
N THR A 362 -15.19 31.23 0.78
CA THR A 362 -14.67 30.76 -0.50
C THR A 362 -13.36 30.01 -0.31
N LEU A 363 -12.42 30.57 0.47
CA LEU A 363 -11.16 29.90 0.76
C LEU A 363 -11.38 28.59 1.54
N GLY A 364 -12.26 28.59 2.54
CA GLY A 364 -12.57 27.40 3.34
C GLY A 364 -13.17 26.25 2.52
N VAL A 365 -14.03 26.56 1.55
CA VAL A 365 -14.60 25.58 0.62
C VAL A 365 -13.54 25.04 -0.35
N LEU A 366 -12.71 25.92 -0.94
CA LEU A 366 -11.59 25.50 -1.78
C LEU A 366 -10.60 24.63 -1.00
N MET A 367 -10.46 24.90 0.28
CA MET A 367 -9.63 24.14 1.22
C MET A 367 -10.28 22.82 1.70
N ASN A 368 -11.33 22.34 1.05
CA ASN A 368 -11.90 21.01 1.26
C ASN A 368 -11.78 20.10 0.04
N THR A 369 -11.11 20.56 -1.02
CA THR A 369 -10.83 19.70 -2.17
C THR A 369 -9.91 18.56 -1.75
N LYS A 370 -10.49 17.37 -1.66
CA LYS A 370 -9.74 16.13 -1.59
C LYS A 370 -9.21 15.77 -2.97
N GLY A 371 -8.13 15.02 -3.00
CA GLY A 371 -7.53 14.60 -4.25
C GLY A 371 -6.64 13.40 -4.09
N LEU A 372 -5.86 13.16 -5.13
CA LEU A 372 -5.09 11.94 -5.29
C LEU A 372 -4.16 11.67 -4.09
N VAL A 373 -3.46 12.70 -3.59
CA VAL A 373 -2.43 12.54 -2.54
C VAL A 373 -2.99 11.90 -1.27
N GLU A 374 -4.23 12.24 -0.87
CA GLU A 374 -4.86 11.65 0.31
C GLU A 374 -5.09 10.14 0.14
N LEU A 375 -5.52 9.73 -1.05
CA LEU A 375 -5.72 8.33 -1.39
C LEU A 375 -4.39 7.57 -1.41
N ILE A 376 -3.28 8.19 -1.87
CA ILE A 376 -1.93 7.61 -1.71
C ILE A 376 -1.62 7.35 -0.25
N VAL A 377 -1.81 8.35 0.61
CA VAL A 377 -1.51 8.23 2.05
C VAL A 377 -2.32 7.10 2.67
N LEU A 378 -3.61 6.97 2.32
CA LEU A 378 -4.46 5.88 2.79
C LEU A 378 -3.97 4.51 2.30
N ASN A 379 -3.54 4.40 1.04
CA ASN A 379 -3.01 3.15 0.49
C ASN A 379 -1.69 2.73 1.16
N ILE A 380 -0.75 3.67 1.33
CA ILE A 380 0.48 3.45 2.10
C ILE A 380 0.14 3.04 3.53
N GLY A 381 -0.88 3.68 4.10
CA GLY A 381 -1.51 3.32 5.36
C GLY A 381 -1.84 1.84 5.47
N LYS A 382 -2.62 1.36 4.49
CA LYS A 382 -3.06 -0.01 4.38
C LYS A 382 -1.89 -0.98 4.19
N GLU A 383 -0.95 -0.67 3.30
CA GLU A 383 0.23 -1.51 3.04
C GLU A 383 1.13 -1.66 4.27
N LYS A 384 1.29 -0.59 5.05
CA LYS A 384 2.04 -0.59 6.32
C LYS A 384 1.20 -1.06 7.51
N LYS A 385 0.00 -1.62 7.28
CA LYS A 385 -0.94 -2.15 8.28
C LYS A 385 -1.36 -1.15 9.37
N PHE A 386 -1.43 0.15 9.05
CA PHE A 386 -2.00 1.15 9.95
C PHE A 386 -3.52 1.06 10.09
N SER A 387 -4.18 0.37 9.17
CA SER A 387 -5.62 0.16 9.15
C SER A 387 -5.89 -1.33 9.36
N CYS A 388 -6.79 -1.67 10.28
CA CYS A 388 -7.04 -3.05 10.68
C CYS A 388 -7.57 -3.89 9.50
N ASP A 389 -6.69 -4.67 8.85
CA ASP A 389 -7.10 -5.81 8.03
C ASP A 389 -7.05 -7.05 8.94
N PHE A 390 -8.23 -7.42 9.43
CA PHE A 390 -8.49 -8.33 10.54
C PHE A 390 -8.39 -9.84 10.24
N LEU A 391 -7.68 -10.29 9.21
CA LEU A 391 -7.82 -11.70 8.83
C LEU A 391 -6.57 -12.59 8.79
N SER A 392 -5.37 -12.09 9.08
CA SER A 392 -4.20 -12.94 9.37
C SER A 392 -3.02 -12.07 9.81
N ARG A 393 -2.49 -12.31 11.01
CA ARG A 393 -1.22 -11.73 11.44
C ARG A 393 -0.10 -12.50 10.73
N VAL A 394 0.56 -11.80 9.82
CA VAL A 394 1.75 -12.31 9.12
C VAL A 394 2.91 -12.07 10.06
N ASP A 395 3.53 -13.14 10.52
CA ASP A 395 4.64 -13.06 11.45
C ASP A 395 5.96 -12.76 10.72
N ARG A 396 6.23 -13.47 9.62
CA ARG A 396 7.39 -13.22 8.73
C ARG A 396 7.06 -13.49 7.27
N VAL A 397 7.69 -12.70 6.38
CA VAL A 397 7.75 -12.95 4.93
C VAL A 397 9.08 -13.66 4.63
N LEU A 398 9.06 -14.79 3.92
CA LEU A 398 10.28 -15.50 3.54
C LEU A 398 11.15 -14.64 2.60
N TYR A 399 12.47 -14.59 2.84
CA TYR A 399 13.40 -13.66 2.16
C TYR A 399 13.83 -14.08 0.73
N SER A 400 13.14 -15.05 0.13
CA SER A 400 13.50 -15.67 -1.16
C SER A 400 12.24 -16.17 -1.87
N SER A 401 12.29 -16.40 -3.18
CA SER A 401 11.18 -16.93 -4.02
C SER A 401 10.79 -18.39 -3.70
N VAL A 402 10.99 -18.82 -2.45
CA VAL A 402 10.69 -20.15 -1.96
C VAL A 402 9.26 -20.19 -1.46
N VAL A 403 8.54 -21.22 -1.89
CA VAL A 403 7.18 -21.55 -1.47
C VAL A 403 7.28 -22.73 -0.52
N TYR A 404 6.49 -22.77 0.55
CA TYR A 404 6.38 -23.99 1.36
C TYR A 404 6.00 -25.18 0.46
N PRO A 405 6.60 -26.36 0.65
CA PRO A 405 6.33 -27.54 -0.19
C PRO A 405 4.90 -28.07 -0.01
N HIS A 406 4.27 -27.76 1.13
CA HIS A 406 2.91 -28.15 1.49
C HIS A 406 2.19 -27.00 2.23
N ASN A 407 0.90 -27.16 2.53
CA ASN A 407 0.08 -26.12 3.14
C ASN A 407 0.55 -25.83 4.56
N TYR A 408 1.18 -24.67 4.76
CA TYR A 408 1.62 -24.20 6.06
C TYR A 408 0.48 -23.47 6.78
N GLY A 409 0.39 -23.61 8.09
CA GLY A 409 -0.69 -23.03 8.89
C GLY A 409 -0.43 -23.16 10.39
N PHE A 410 -1.47 -22.95 11.18
CA PHE A 410 -1.43 -23.12 12.64
C PHE A 410 -2.66 -23.90 13.14
N VAL A 411 -2.55 -24.49 14.33
CA VAL A 411 -3.67 -25.18 15.00
C VAL A 411 -4.36 -24.20 15.97
N PRO A 412 -5.59 -23.76 15.70
CA PRO A 412 -6.33 -22.87 16.60
C PRO A 412 -6.49 -23.47 18.00
N ARG A 413 -6.59 -22.61 19.01
CA ARG A 413 -6.77 -22.96 20.44
C ARG A 413 -5.68 -23.84 21.04
N THR A 414 -4.50 -23.79 20.45
CA THR A 414 -3.26 -24.27 21.06
C THR A 414 -2.41 -23.07 21.42
N LEU A 415 -1.62 -23.19 22.50
CA LEU A 415 -0.67 -22.16 22.91
C LEU A 415 0.67 -22.85 23.19
N CYS A 416 1.72 -22.40 22.52
CA CYS A 416 3.10 -22.78 22.78
C CYS A 416 3.70 -21.91 23.90
N GLU A 417 4.94 -22.18 24.31
CA GLU A 417 5.60 -21.47 25.43
C GLU A 417 5.82 -19.96 25.14
N ASP A 418 5.76 -19.57 23.87
CA ASP A 418 5.81 -18.21 23.31
C ASP A 418 4.44 -17.52 23.24
N ASN A 419 3.37 -18.20 23.65
CA ASN A 419 1.98 -17.73 23.60
C ASN A 419 1.43 -17.58 22.16
N ASP A 420 2.04 -18.24 21.18
CA ASP A 420 1.54 -18.37 19.80
C ASP A 420 0.92 -19.77 19.56
N PRO A 421 -0.02 -19.92 18.61
CA PRO A 421 -0.58 -21.22 18.27
C PRO A 421 0.47 -22.13 17.59
N ILE A 422 0.38 -23.44 17.84
CA ILE A 422 1.39 -24.37 17.30
C ILE A 422 1.31 -24.41 15.77
N ASP A 423 2.47 -24.25 15.15
CA ASP A 423 2.60 -24.30 13.71
C ASP A 423 2.39 -25.72 13.17
N VAL A 424 1.74 -25.82 12.02
CA VAL A 424 1.44 -27.08 11.36
C VAL A 424 1.70 -27.01 9.85
N LEU A 425 2.36 -28.04 9.34
CA LEU A 425 2.50 -28.30 7.90
C LEU A 425 1.55 -29.43 7.51
N VAL A 426 0.52 -29.10 6.73
CA VAL A 426 -0.52 -30.03 6.27
C VAL A 426 -0.21 -30.53 4.85
N ILE A 427 0.10 -31.82 4.75
CA ILE A 427 0.40 -32.53 3.51
C ILE A 427 -0.93 -32.96 2.85
N MET A 428 -1.08 -32.60 1.57
CA MET A 428 -2.19 -33.00 0.70
C MET A 428 -1.81 -32.78 -0.77
N GLN A 429 -2.65 -33.26 -1.69
CA GLN A 429 -2.43 -33.18 -3.14
C GLN A 429 -2.52 -31.75 -3.70
N GLU A 430 -3.45 -30.94 -3.20
CA GLU A 430 -3.68 -29.59 -3.72
C GLU A 430 -3.37 -28.48 -2.69
N PRO A 431 -2.82 -27.35 -3.14
CA PRO A 431 -2.69 -26.17 -2.29
C PRO A 431 -4.08 -25.62 -1.95
N VAL A 432 -4.26 -25.21 -0.69
CA VAL A 432 -5.53 -24.68 -0.19
C VAL A 432 -5.44 -23.17 -0.06
N LEU A 433 -6.55 -22.48 -0.26
CA LEU A 433 -6.62 -21.04 -0.08
C LEU A 433 -6.30 -20.66 1.39
N PRO A 434 -5.52 -19.59 1.62
CA PRO A 434 -5.27 -19.08 2.96
C PRO A 434 -6.57 -18.73 3.68
N GLY A 435 -6.65 -19.04 4.97
CA GLY A 435 -7.83 -18.83 5.82
C GLY A 435 -8.83 -19.99 5.82
N CYS A 436 -8.57 -21.08 5.08
CA CYS A 436 -9.41 -22.27 5.12
C CYS A 436 -9.09 -23.16 6.34
N PHE A 437 -10.14 -23.74 6.94
CA PHE A 437 -10.04 -24.78 7.95
C PHE A 437 -9.91 -26.14 7.29
N LEU A 438 -8.89 -26.89 7.69
CA LEU A 438 -8.65 -28.26 7.27
C LEU A 438 -8.75 -29.18 8.47
N ARG A 439 -9.47 -30.28 8.32
CA ARG A 439 -9.37 -31.40 9.25
C ARG A 439 -8.10 -32.16 8.89
N ALA A 440 -7.16 -32.21 9.82
CA ALA A 440 -5.86 -32.82 9.61
C ALA A 440 -5.57 -33.85 10.70
N LYS A 441 -4.74 -34.84 10.37
CA LYS A 441 -4.28 -35.87 11.31
C LYS A 441 -2.80 -35.66 11.56
N ALA A 442 -2.41 -35.48 12.83
CA ALA A 442 -1.00 -35.38 13.20
C ALA A 442 -0.29 -36.71 12.93
N ILE A 443 0.76 -36.68 12.11
CA ILE A 443 1.56 -37.86 11.75
C ILE A 443 3.01 -37.75 12.20
N GLY A 444 3.46 -36.58 12.67
CA GLY A 444 4.81 -36.41 13.19
C GLY A 444 5.01 -35.06 13.88
N LEU A 445 6.06 -34.99 14.70
CA LEU A 445 6.56 -33.75 15.29
C LEU A 445 7.93 -33.44 14.71
N MET A 446 8.17 -32.18 14.39
CA MET A 446 9.44 -31.65 13.92
C MET A 446 9.96 -30.65 14.97
N PRO A 447 10.78 -31.11 15.93
CA PRO A 447 11.40 -30.22 16.90
C PRO A 447 12.37 -29.29 16.19
N MET A 448 12.24 -27.99 16.43
CA MET A 448 13.11 -26.98 15.86
C MET A 448 13.55 -25.99 16.94
N ILE A 449 14.70 -25.39 16.71
CA ILE A 449 15.15 -24.23 17.46
C ILE A 449 15.29 -23.11 16.45
N ASP A 450 14.37 -22.15 16.44
CA ASP A 450 14.48 -20.91 15.65
C ASP A 450 15.06 -19.82 16.57
N GLN A 451 16.15 -19.18 16.14
CA GLN A 451 16.78 -18.05 16.84
C GLN A 451 17.08 -18.22 18.34
N GLY A 452 17.22 -19.46 18.81
CA GLY A 452 17.53 -19.79 20.21
C GLY A 452 16.30 -20.07 21.08
N GLU A 453 15.10 -20.01 20.52
CA GLU A 453 13.84 -20.39 21.15
C GLU A 453 13.33 -21.72 20.58
N LYS A 454 12.56 -22.46 21.39
CA LYS A 454 12.05 -23.78 21.03
C LYS A 454 10.77 -23.59 20.21
N ASP A 455 10.78 -24.05 18.96
CA ASP A 455 9.70 -23.86 17.98
C ASP A 455 9.34 -25.22 17.37
N ASP A 456 8.59 -26.02 18.12
CA ASP A 456 8.16 -27.35 17.69
C ASP A 456 7.03 -27.23 16.65
N LYS A 457 7.20 -27.80 15.45
CA LYS A 457 6.17 -27.79 14.40
C LYS A 457 5.52 -29.16 14.22
N ILE A 458 4.22 -29.20 13.97
CA ILE A 458 3.48 -30.43 13.67
C ILE A 458 3.52 -30.73 12.18
N ILE A 459 3.75 -31.99 11.82
CA ILE A 459 3.52 -32.51 10.46
C ILE A 459 2.20 -33.28 10.48
N ALA A 460 1.27 -32.86 9.63
CA ALA A 460 -0.05 -33.45 9.53
C ALA A 460 -0.41 -33.79 8.08
N VAL A 461 -1.40 -34.68 7.89
CA VAL A 461 -2.02 -34.96 6.59
C VAL A 461 -3.47 -34.52 6.61
N CYS A 462 -4.01 -34.05 5.48
CA CYS A 462 -5.43 -33.76 5.38
C CYS A 462 -6.26 -35.05 5.54
N ALA A 463 -7.17 -35.08 6.51
CA ALA A 463 -8.00 -36.25 6.81
C ALA A 463 -9.02 -36.56 5.70
N ASP A 464 -9.37 -35.53 4.93
CA ASP A 464 -10.34 -35.58 3.83
C ASP A 464 -9.70 -35.85 2.46
N ASP A 465 -8.36 -35.86 2.36
CA ASP A 465 -7.65 -36.17 1.13
C ASP A 465 -7.56 -37.70 0.92
N PRO A 466 -8.17 -38.27 -0.15
CA PRO A 466 -8.15 -39.71 -0.41
C PRO A 466 -6.75 -40.31 -0.53
N GLU A 467 -5.78 -39.54 -1.01
CA GLU A 467 -4.40 -40.01 -1.22
C GLU A 467 -3.69 -40.21 0.11
N TYR A 468 -3.82 -39.26 1.04
CA TYR A 468 -3.08 -39.28 2.31
C TYR A 468 -3.89 -39.80 3.49
N ARG A 469 -5.17 -40.12 3.30
CA ARG A 469 -6.07 -40.64 4.35
C ARG A 469 -5.54 -41.89 5.07
N HIS A 470 -4.79 -42.73 4.34
CA HIS A 470 -4.23 -43.97 4.86
C HIS A 470 -2.98 -43.75 5.73
N CYS A 471 -2.34 -42.59 5.64
CA CYS A 471 -1.17 -42.25 6.44
C CYS A 471 -1.59 -42.03 7.91
N ASN A 472 -0.95 -42.75 8.82
CA ASN A 472 -1.13 -42.59 10.26
C ASN A 472 0.19 -42.27 10.95
N ASP A 473 1.33 -42.62 10.36
CA ASP A 473 2.67 -42.38 10.88
C ASP A 473 3.52 -41.65 9.81
N ILE A 474 4.48 -40.82 10.22
CA ILE A 474 5.44 -40.17 9.32
C ILE A 474 6.13 -41.18 8.38
N LYS A 475 6.35 -42.42 8.83
CA LYS A 475 6.97 -43.49 8.04
C LYS A 475 6.12 -43.95 6.85
N ASP A 476 4.83 -43.65 6.87
CA ASP A 476 3.92 -43.96 5.77
C ASP A 476 4.12 -43.00 4.58
N LEU A 477 4.83 -41.88 4.78
CA LEU A 477 5.14 -40.95 3.70
C LEU A 477 6.28 -41.46 2.81
N PRO A 478 6.21 -41.21 1.49
CA PRO A 478 7.31 -41.51 0.58
C PRO A 478 8.63 -40.84 1.01
N PRO A 479 9.78 -41.54 0.94
CA PRO A 479 11.07 -41.00 1.39
C PRO A 479 11.49 -39.68 0.72
N HIS A 480 11.08 -39.47 -0.53
CA HIS A 480 11.38 -38.25 -1.26
C HIS A 480 10.66 -37.01 -0.70
N ARG A 481 9.43 -37.17 -0.18
CA ARG A 481 8.67 -36.07 0.44
C ARG A 481 9.28 -35.64 1.76
N LEU A 482 9.73 -36.61 2.56
CA LEU A 482 10.47 -36.33 3.78
C LEU A 482 11.79 -35.61 3.51
N ALA A 483 12.49 -35.99 2.44
CA ALA A 483 13.71 -35.30 2.01
C ALA A 483 13.44 -33.86 1.53
N GLU A 484 12.35 -33.63 0.80
CA GLU A 484 11.91 -32.31 0.34
C GLU A 484 11.58 -31.37 1.52
N ILE A 485 10.76 -31.83 2.47
CA ILE A 485 10.41 -31.07 3.69
C ILE A 485 11.67 -30.76 4.49
N ARG A 486 12.49 -31.78 4.79
CA ARG A 486 13.75 -31.61 5.51
C ARG A 486 14.63 -30.55 4.86
N ARG A 487 14.85 -30.65 3.55
CA ARG A 487 15.72 -29.76 2.80
C ARG A 487 15.18 -28.34 2.77
N PHE A 488 13.86 -28.15 2.65
CA PHE A 488 13.24 -26.84 2.71
C PHE A 488 13.53 -26.14 4.05
N PHE A 489 13.32 -26.82 5.19
CA PHE A 489 13.55 -26.22 6.50
C PHE A 489 15.05 -26.07 6.84
N GLU A 490 15.89 -27.00 6.39
CA GLU A 490 17.36 -26.90 6.55
C GLU A 490 17.97 -25.77 5.70
N ASP A 491 17.54 -25.60 4.43
CA ASP A 491 18.14 -24.64 3.49
C ASP A 491 17.52 -23.23 3.57
N CYS A 492 16.21 -23.11 3.85
CA CYS A 492 15.48 -21.84 3.70
C CYS A 492 15.23 -21.09 5.01
N ILE A 493 15.21 -21.77 6.15
CA ILE A 493 14.84 -21.16 7.45
C ILE A 493 16.05 -20.97 8.38
N LEU A 494 17.18 -21.64 8.14
CA LEU A 494 18.34 -21.62 9.07
C LEU A 494 19.67 -21.20 8.43
N GLY A 495 20.05 -19.95 8.70
CA GLY A 495 21.46 -19.57 8.75
C GLY A 495 22.12 -20.19 9.98
N LYS A 496 23.02 -21.16 9.77
CA LYS A 496 23.91 -21.84 10.74
C LYS A 496 23.26 -22.83 11.74
N ILE A 497 23.54 -24.09 11.43
CA ILE A 497 23.63 -25.30 12.27
C ILE A 497 23.88 -25.02 13.77
N VAL A 498 22.94 -25.45 14.61
CA VAL A 498 23.26 -26.27 15.80
C VAL A 498 22.65 -27.63 15.52
N GLY A 499 23.50 -28.66 15.41
CA GLY A 499 23.12 -29.97 14.92
C GLY A 499 21.96 -30.56 15.71
N LEU A 500 20.83 -30.76 15.06
CA LEU A 500 19.83 -31.72 15.48
C LEU A 500 19.57 -32.63 14.29
N ASN A 501 19.76 -33.93 14.52
CA ASN A 501 19.06 -34.92 13.73
C ASN A 501 17.59 -34.50 13.71
N LEU A 502 17.04 -34.14 12.54
CA LEU A 502 15.60 -34.05 12.37
C LEU A 502 15.08 -35.48 12.56
N ILE A 503 14.75 -35.83 13.80
CA ILE A 503 14.17 -37.11 14.15
C ILE A 503 12.68 -36.87 14.18
N VAL A 504 12.01 -37.25 13.11
CA VAL A 504 10.57 -37.34 13.18
C VAL A 504 10.23 -38.59 13.97
N HIS A 505 9.73 -38.40 15.18
CA HIS A 505 9.23 -39.48 16.02
C HIS A 505 7.72 -39.60 15.92
N PHE A 506 7.22 -40.83 15.83
CA PHE A 506 5.85 -41.15 16.15
C PHE A 506 5.78 -41.72 17.57
N ALA A 507 5.01 -41.05 18.43
CA ALA A 507 4.65 -41.43 19.82
C ALA A 507 5.84 -41.77 20.77
N SER A 508 6.26 -40.84 21.62
CA SER A 508 5.74 -40.73 23.01
C SER A 508 5.70 -39.30 23.55
N THR A 509 6.30 -38.34 22.85
CA THR A 509 6.46 -36.93 23.27
C THR A 509 5.29 -36.03 22.87
N MET A 510 4.36 -36.53 22.04
CA MET A 510 3.18 -35.77 21.61
C MET A 510 2.29 -35.32 22.78
N LYS A 511 2.28 -36.03 23.92
CA LYS A 511 1.43 -35.66 25.07
C LYS A 511 1.86 -34.38 25.79
N GLU A 512 3.13 -33.98 25.70
CA GLU A 512 3.64 -32.78 26.36
C GLU A 512 3.53 -31.55 25.45
N SER A 513 3.77 -31.69 24.13
CA SER A 513 3.67 -30.56 23.18
C SER A 513 2.24 -30.29 22.67
N LEU A 514 1.29 -31.23 22.77
CA LEU A 514 -0.05 -31.07 22.19
C LEU A 514 -1.03 -30.20 23.02
N CYS A 515 -0.58 -29.53 24.07
CA CYS A 515 -1.35 -28.53 24.83
C CYS A 515 -2.85 -28.90 25.08
N GLY A 516 -3.14 -30.19 25.35
CA GLY A 516 -4.50 -30.68 25.65
C GLY A 516 -5.28 -31.40 24.53
N LEU A 517 -4.72 -31.62 23.33
CA LEU A 517 -5.38 -32.40 22.27
C LEU A 517 -5.41 -33.91 22.61
N HIS A 518 -6.60 -34.45 22.87
CA HIS A 518 -6.83 -35.85 23.26
C HIS A 518 -7.04 -36.82 22.08
N SER A 519 -7.19 -36.32 20.85
CA SER A 519 -7.40 -37.09 19.62
C SER A 519 -6.31 -36.75 18.59
N GLY A 520 -5.82 -37.73 17.84
CA GLY A 520 -4.84 -37.51 16.75
C GLY A 520 -5.39 -36.74 15.54
N GLU A 521 -6.66 -36.34 15.58
CA GLU A 521 -7.29 -35.42 14.63
C GLU A 521 -7.29 -34.00 15.22
N LEU A 522 -6.90 -33.03 14.40
CA LEU A 522 -6.78 -31.61 14.71
C LEU A 522 -7.36 -30.78 13.57
N GLU A 523 -7.84 -29.59 13.88
CA GLU A 523 -8.21 -28.60 12.88
C GLU A 523 -7.01 -27.68 12.64
N ALA A 524 -6.71 -27.37 11.38
CA ALA A 524 -5.61 -26.50 10.98
C ALA A 524 -6.14 -25.36 10.12
N VAL A 525 -5.63 -24.15 10.34
CA VAL A 525 -5.94 -22.98 9.50
C VAL A 525 -4.75 -22.73 8.58
N VAL A 526 -4.97 -22.79 7.27
CA VAL A 526 -3.88 -22.61 6.27
C VAL A 526 -3.52 -21.12 6.13
N CYS A 527 -2.23 -20.82 6.15
CA CYS A 527 -1.67 -19.49 5.96
C CYS A 527 -1.18 -19.26 4.51
N LEU A 528 -0.76 -18.03 4.20
CA LEU A 528 -0.19 -17.74 2.88
C LEU A 528 1.09 -18.57 2.63
N PRO A 529 1.31 -19.10 1.41
CA PRO A 529 2.45 -19.98 1.07
C PRO A 529 3.85 -19.37 1.22
N HIS A 530 3.95 -18.07 1.51
CA HIS A 530 5.20 -17.31 1.68
C HIS A 530 5.33 -16.68 3.08
N MET A 531 4.44 -17.03 4.00
CA MET A 531 4.28 -16.38 5.30
C MET A 531 4.42 -17.39 6.45
N LEU A 532 5.07 -16.97 7.54
CA LEU A 532 4.91 -17.60 8.85
C LEU A 532 3.62 -17.07 9.49
N GLY A 533 2.82 -17.97 10.07
CA GLY A 533 1.51 -17.65 10.64
C GLY A 533 1.64 -17.24 12.10
N GLY A 534 1.16 -16.04 12.44
CA GLY A 534 0.74 -15.72 13.81
C GLY A 534 -0.78 -15.65 13.79
N GLY A 535 -1.45 -16.41 14.66
CA GLY A 535 -2.91 -16.44 14.75
C GLY A 535 -3.38 -16.03 16.13
N ASP A 536 -4.51 -15.33 16.23
CA ASP A 536 -5.20 -15.21 17.52
C ASP A 536 -5.68 -16.60 17.94
N ALA A 537 -5.26 -17.05 19.12
CA ALA A 537 -5.55 -18.38 19.66
C ALA A 537 -7.05 -18.63 19.93
N ASP A 538 -7.88 -17.58 19.91
CA ASP A 538 -9.31 -17.61 20.26
C ASP A 538 -10.27 -17.95 19.09
N ILE A 539 -9.75 -18.21 17.89
CA ILE A 539 -10.56 -18.60 16.72
C ILE A 539 -11.05 -20.06 16.85
#